data_AF-A0A1Z4RBZ8-F1
#
_entry.id   AF-A0A1Z4RBZ8-F1
#
_cell.length_a   1.000
_cell.length_b   1.000
_cell.length_c   1.000
_cell.angle_alpha   90.00
_cell.angle_beta   90.00
_cell.angle_gamma   90.00
#
_symmetry.space_group_name_H-M   'P 1'
#
loop_
_entity.id
_entity.type
_entity.pdbx_description
1 polymer ?
#
loop_
_entity_poly.entity_id
_entity_poly.type
_entity_poly.pdbx_seq_one_letter_code
_entity_poly.pdbx_strand_id
1 'polypeptide(L)'
;MKEMKYYKWFWSVPLGGDFDTWGTSTYFLEIGEGAYTHRQIEVYENGNVLFYDNNHFSDNYGRLSDKPIIDDNLEEFEISKAEFEQVWNSKVPMNR
;
A
#
# COMPACT_ATOMS: atom_id res chain seq x y z
N MET A 1 17.12 -9.48 13.19
CA MET A 1 15.79 -9.14 12.62
C MET A 1 16.07 -8.39 11.33
N LYS A 2 15.46 -8.77 10.20
CA LYS A 2 15.63 -8.00 8.97
C LYS A 2 14.89 -6.67 9.16
N GLU A 3 15.55 -5.58 8.82
CA GLU A 3 15.00 -4.23 8.94
C GLU A 3 13.98 -4.04 7.82
N MET A 4 12.76 -3.68 8.19
CA MET A 4 11.71 -3.32 7.23
C MET A 4 11.75 -1.81 7.04
N LYS A 5 11.54 -1.37 5.80
CA LYS A 5 11.34 0.04 5.46
C LYS A 5 9.87 0.29 5.16
N TYR A 6 9.41 1.51 5.41
CA TYR A 6 8.00 1.86 5.27
C TYR A 6 7.89 3.09 4.40
N TYR A 7 6.98 3.06 3.43
CA TYR A 7 6.84 4.12 2.45
C TYR A 7 5.40 4.54 2.30
N LYS A 8 5.20 5.81 1.92
CA LYS A 8 3.90 6.39 1.64
C LYS A 8 3.93 7.13 0.31
N TRP A 9 3.07 6.74 -0.61
CA TRP A 9 3.00 7.34 -1.94
C TRP A 9 1.59 7.84 -2.25
N PHE A 10 1.48 9.09 -2.68
CA PHE A 10 0.22 9.64 -3.20
C PHE A 10 0.13 9.46 -4.72
N TRP A 11 -0.91 8.77 -5.18
CA TRP A 11 -1.21 8.56 -6.59
C TRP A 11 -2.37 9.47 -7.01
N SER A 12 -2.07 10.42 -7.90
CA SER A 12 -3.02 11.45 -8.34
C SER A 12 -3.96 11.01 -9.46
N VAL A 13 -3.82 9.76 -9.93
CA VAL A 13 -4.68 9.19 -10.97
C VAL A 13 -5.58 8.10 -10.40
N PRO A 14 -6.82 7.96 -10.89
CA PRO A 14 -7.70 6.86 -10.51
C PRO A 14 -7.10 5.49 -10.85
N LEU A 15 -7.59 4.46 -10.16
CA LEU A 15 -7.19 3.07 -10.40
C LEU A 15 -7.50 2.61 -11.84
N GLY A 16 -8.54 3.17 -12.46
CA GLY A 16 -8.97 2.79 -13.80
C GLY A 16 -10.22 1.92 -13.81
N GLY A 17 -10.94 1.93 -14.94
CA GLY A 17 -12.00 0.95 -15.25
C GLY A 17 -13.20 1.08 -14.34
N ASP A 18 -13.66 -0.05 -13.77
CA ASP A 18 -14.82 -0.09 -12.87
C ASP A 18 -14.61 0.72 -11.57
N PHE A 19 -13.36 1.12 -11.29
CA PHE A 19 -12.95 1.85 -10.09
C PHE A 19 -12.61 3.32 -10.36
N ASP A 20 -12.88 3.85 -11.56
CA ASP A 20 -12.62 5.26 -11.90
C ASP A 20 -13.26 6.25 -10.91
N THR A 21 -14.41 5.87 -10.33
CA THR A 21 -15.14 6.69 -9.36
C THR A 21 -14.50 6.75 -7.97
N TRP A 22 -13.44 5.97 -7.72
CA TRP A 22 -12.78 5.93 -6.42
C TRP A 22 -11.83 7.12 -6.19
N GLY A 23 -11.47 7.82 -7.27
CA GLY A 23 -10.64 9.01 -7.22
C GLY A 23 -9.17 8.68 -6.99
N THR A 24 -8.46 9.62 -6.36
CA THR A 24 -7.03 9.47 -6.04
C THR A 24 -6.79 8.44 -4.94
N SER A 25 -5.54 8.04 -4.74
CA SER A 25 -5.19 7.04 -3.73
C SER A 25 -3.88 7.35 -3.00
N THR A 26 -3.76 6.86 -1.78
CA THR A 26 -2.53 6.89 -0.99
C THR A 26 -2.15 5.46 -0.64
N TYR A 27 -0.97 5.05 -1.07
CA TYR A 27 -0.38 3.75 -0.81
C TYR A 27 0.51 3.84 0.42
N PHE A 28 0.46 2.81 1.27
CA PHE A 28 1.42 2.57 2.33
C PHE A 28 2.01 1.18 2.14
N LEU A 29 3.34 1.09 2.09
CA LEU A 29 4.05 -0.16 1.82
C LEU A 29 5.01 -0.48 2.95
N GLU A 30 4.95 -1.71 3.46
CA GLU A 30 6.03 -2.31 4.24
C GLU A 30 6.91 -3.12 3.29
N ILE A 31 8.17 -2.72 3.16
CA ILE A 31 9.14 -3.31 2.24
C ILE A 31 10.21 -4.04 3.04
N GLY A 32 10.43 -5.28 2.66
CA GLY A 32 11.40 -6.17 3.29
C GLY A 32 12.57 -6.52 2.39
N GLU A 33 13.03 -7.76 2.54
CA GLU A 33 14.19 -8.26 1.81
C GLU A 33 13.99 -8.21 0.29
N GLY A 34 15.05 -7.86 -0.44
CA GLY A 34 15.01 -7.80 -1.90
C GLY A 34 14.09 -6.69 -2.45
N ALA A 35 13.73 -5.72 -1.62
CA ALA A 35 12.81 -4.64 -1.93
C ALA A 35 11.37 -5.10 -2.28
N TYR A 36 10.96 -6.27 -1.79
CA TYR A 36 9.60 -6.77 -1.98
C TYR A 36 8.63 -6.26 -0.91
N THR A 37 7.39 -6.02 -1.32
CA THR A 37 6.31 -5.59 -0.43
C THR A 37 5.79 -6.77 0.39
N HIS A 38 5.72 -6.61 1.71
CA HIS A 38 5.17 -7.59 2.65
C HIS A 38 3.74 -7.26 3.10
N ARG A 39 3.46 -5.96 3.29
CA ARG A 39 2.14 -5.42 3.60
C ARG A 39 1.88 -4.19 2.76
N GLN A 40 0.67 -4.08 2.25
CA GLN A 40 0.23 -2.97 1.41
C GLN A 40 -1.13 -2.48 1.90
N ILE A 41 -1.25 -1.16 2.05
CA ILE A 41 -2.51 -0.48 2.30
C ILE A 41 -2.75 0.50 1.17
N GLU A 42 -3.97 0.52 0.64
CA GLU A 42 -4.41 1.49 -0.34
C GLU A 42 -5.61 2.24 0.24
N VAL A 43 -5.50 3.55 0.37
CA VAL A 43 -6.59 4.41 0.85
C VAL A 43 -7.04 5.28 -0.31
N TYR A 44 -8.27 5.09 -0.76
CA TYR A 44 -8.86 5.83 -1.87
C TYR A 44 -9.61 7.07 -1.39
N GLU A 45 -9.72 8.08 -2.25
CA GLU A 45 -10.37 9.36 -1.98
C GLU A 45 -11.83 9.21 -1.56
N ASN A 46 -12.54 8.27 -2.16
CA ASN A 46 -13.93 7.96 -1.78
C ASN A 46 -14.07 7.25 -0.41
N GLY A 47 -12.95 6.97 0.28
CA GLY A 47 -12.92 6.33 1.59
C GLY A 47 -12.75 4.80 1.55
N ASN A 48 -12.73 4.19 0.36
CA ASN A 48 -12.45 2.75 0.24
C ASN A 48 -11.01 2.45 0.67
N VAL A 49 -10.84 1.30 1.31
CA VAL A 49 -9.54 0.86 1.80
C VAL A 49 -9.31 -0.59 1.39
N LEU A 50 -8.16 -0.87 0.79
CA LEU A 50 -7.72 -2.21 0.42
C LEU A 50 -6.45 -2.56 1.17
N PHE A 51 -6.40 -3.76 1.73
CA PHE A 51 -5.22 -4.30 2.40
C PHE A 51 -4.76 -5.57 1.70
N TYR A 52 -3.46 -5.71 1.48
CA TYR A 52 -2.85 -6.94 0.99
C TYR A 52 -1.65 -7.34 1.86
N ASP A 53 -1.48 -8.64 2.05
CA ASP A 53 -0.32 -9.25 2.70
C ASP A 53 -0.15 -10.71 2.22
N ASN A 54 0.79 -11.45 2.81
CA ASN A 54 1.04 -12.84 2.42
C ASN A 54 -0.16 -13.79 2.65
N ASN A 55 -1.11 -13.45 3.53
CA ASN A 55 -2.33 -14.23 3.75
C ASN A 55 -3.46 -13.83 2.80
N HIS A 56 -3.45 -12.57 2.33
CA HIS A 56 -4.40 -12.04 1.36
C HIS A 56 -3.67 -11.34 0.21
N PHE A 57 -3.18 -12.14 -0.73
CA PHE A 57 -2.28 -11.67 -1.80
C PHE A 57 -3.02 -11.01 -2.97
N SER A 58 -4.25 -11.41 -3.29
CA SER A 58 -5.01 -10.86 -4.41
C SER A 58 -6.50 -11.16 -4.31
N ASP A 59 -7.31 -10.31 -4.92
CA ASP A 59 -8.76 -10.46 -5.02
C ASP A 59 -9.29 -9.77 -6.30
N ASN A 60 -10.58 -9.45 -6.35
CA ASN A 60 -11.20 -8.79 -7.50
C ASN A 60 -10.88 -7.29 -7.63
N TYR A 61 -10.30 -6.68 -6.60
CA TYR A 61 -9.91 -5.27 -6.60
C TYR A 61 -8.45 -5.09 -7.02
N GLY A 62 -7.59 -6.06 -6.73
CA GLY A 62 -6.17 -5.97 -7.05
C GLY A 62 -5.32 -7.04 -6.38
N ARG A 63 -4.06 -6.70 -6.11
CA ARG A 63 -3.09 -7.61 -5.51
C ARG A 63 -1.97 -6.89 -4.78
N LEU A 64 -1.30 -7.63 -3.89
CA LEU A 64 0.00 -7.28 -3.33
C LEU A 64 1.00 -7.06 -4.47
N SER A 65 1.77 -5.98 -4.36
CA SER A 65 2.83 -5.66 -5.33
C SER A 65 3.81 -6.83 -5.49
N ASP A 66 3.88 -7.42 -6.69
CA ASP A 66 4.65 -8.64 -7.01
C ASP A 66 6.02 -8.36 -7.62
N LYS A 67 6.39 -7.08 -7.71
CA LYS A 67 7.68 -6.61 -8.21
C LYS A 67 8.46 -5.92 -7.09
N PRO A 68 9.80 -6.02 -7.12
CA PRO A 68 10.63 -5.26 -6.19
C PRO A 68 10.43 -3.76 -6.46
N ILE A 69 10.30 -2.97 -5.39
CA ILE A 69 10.19 -1.52 -5.46
C ILE A 69 11.60 -0.96 -5.50
N ILE A 70 12.04 -0.57 -6.70
CA ILE A 70 13.36 0.00 -6.95
C ILE A 70 13.15 1.39 -7.55
N ASP A 71 13.31 2.42 -6.74
CA ASP A 71 13.27 3.82 -7.16
C ASP A 71 14.36 4.60 -6.41
N ASP A 72 15.10 5.43 -7.14
CA ASP A 72 16.23 6.19 -6.61
C ASP A 72 15.78 7.29 -5.61
N ASN A 73 14.49 7.64 -5.58
CA ASN A 73 13.92 8.68 -4.73
C ASN A 73 13.07 8.13 -3.57
N LEU A 74 13.14 6.82 -3.27
CA LEU A 74 12.32 6.20 -2.22
C LEU A 74 12.45 6.89 -0.85
N GLU A 75 13.63 7.41 -0.53
CA GLU A 75 13.90 8.09 0.74
C GLU A 75 12.99 9.31 0.98
N GLU A 76 12.55 10.00 -0.08
CA GLU A 76 11.63 11.15 0.03
C GLU A 76 10.22 10.74 0.51
N PHE A 77 9.87 9.47 0.32
CA PHE A 77 8.57 8.91 0.63
C PHE A 77 8.61 7.99 1.86
N GLU A 78 9.77 7.89 2.53
CA GLU A 78 9.94 7.05 3.71
C GLU A 78 9.12 7.60 4.89
N ILE A 79 8.41 6.72 5.57
CA ILE A 79 7.66 7.01 6.79
C ILE A 79 8.18 6.13 7.92
N SER A 80 7.84 6.51 9.16
CA SER A 80 8.17 5.66 10.31
C SER A 80 7.31 4.39 10.32
N LYS A 81 7.86 3.32 10.89
CA LYS A 81 7.07 2.12 11.26
C LYS A 81 5.81 2.49 12.04
N ALA A 82 5.92 3.42 12.99
CA ALA A 82 4.81 3.82 13.85
C ALA A 82 3.66 4.44 13.03
N GLU A 83 3.97 5.26 12.03
CA GLU A 83 2.97 5.83 11.13
C GLU A 83 2.27 4.74 10.31
N PHE A 84 3.03 3.80 9.73
CA PHE A 84 2.45 2.67 9.00
C PHE A 84 1.52 1.84 9.89
N GLU A 85 1.98 1.44 11.08
CA GLU A 85 1.19 0.62 12.00
C GLU A 85 -0.05 1.37 12.51
N GLN A 86 0.03 2.68 12.68
CA GLN A 86 -1.14 3.48 13.03
C GLN A 86 -2.22 3.37 11.95
N VAL A 87 -1.86 3.46 10.66
CA VAL A 87 -2.81 3.29 9.55
C VAL A 87 -3.32 1.85 9.50
N TRP A 88 -2.42 0.86 9.60
CA TRP A 88 -2.76 -0.56 9.59
C TRP A 88 -3.80 -0.93 10.64
N ASN A 89 -3.70 -0.39 11.86
CA ASN A 89 -4.59 -0.73 12.96
C ASN A 89 -5.84 0.16 13.05
N SER A 90 -5.89 1.30 12.35
CA SER A 90 -7.02 2.25 12.44
C SER A 90 -8.00 2.18 11.27
N LYS A 91 -7.59 1.59 10.14
CA LYS A 91 -8.44 1.46 8.95
C LYS A 91 -9.13 0.11 8.93
N VAL A 92 -10.33 0.08 8.33
CA VAL A 92 -11.09 -1.15 8.09
C VAL A 92 -11.05 -1.42 6.58
N PRO A 93 -10.28 -2.42 6.11
CA PRO A 93 -10.28 -2.79 4.71
C PRO A 93 -11.62 -3.41 4.31
N MET A 94 -12.09 -3.10 3.10
CA MET A 94 -13.31 -3.70 2.57
C MET A 94 -13.07 -5.10 1.96
N ASN A 95 -11.81 -5.49 1.81
CA ASN A 95 -11.39 -6.71 1.15
C ASN A 95 -10.82 -7.78 2.12
N ARG A 96 -11.22 -7.73 3.39
CA ARG A 96 -10.86 -8.73 4.42
C ARG A 96 -12.07 -9.22 5.21
#